data_AF-A0AAE9N312-F1
#
_entry.id   AF-A0AAE9N312-F1
#
_cell.length_a   1.000
_cell.length_b   1.000
_cell.length_c   1.000
_cell.angle_alpha   90.00
_cell.angle_beta   90.00
_cell.angle_gamma   90.00
#
_symmetry.space_group_name_H-M   'P 1'
#
loop_
_entity.id
_entity.type
_entity.pdbx_description
1 polymer ?
#
loop_
_entity_poly.entity_id
_entity_poly.type
_entity_poly.pdbx_seq_one_letter_code
_entity_poly.pdbx_strand_id
1 'polypeptide(L)'
;MSNPPVDEIYKNVPGDGSPDWEHTFYGHLSEYGEWDIEKFWIFHKALIEVGMLVKEGTSVDRNLAYALLYIQHGVLVHISSHFNSRVSWKFESIDDEELRDYAERFQLAILGAISGDIVPESSFDLINPLIK
;
A
#
# COMPACT_ATOMS: atom_id res chain seq x y z
N MET A 1 3.68 22.48 6.08
CA MET A 1 2.65 21.87 6.95
C MET A 1 2.70 20.39 6.65
N SER A 2 2.87 19.54 7.65
CA SER A 2 2.78 18.09 7.48
C SER A 2 1.42 17.74 6.90
N ASN A 3 1.38 16.81 5.97
CA ASN A 3 0.15 16.30 5.40
C ASN A 3 0.03 14.85 5.89
N PRO A 4 -0.74 14.59 6.97
CA PRO A 4 -0.74 13.30 7.66
C PRO A 4 -0.83 12.06 6.75
N PRO A 5 -1.70 12.00 5.71
CA PRO A 5 -1.72 10.85 4.81
C PRO A 5 -0.47 10.72 3.95
N VAL A 6 0.14 11.84 3.49
CA VAL A 6 1.40 11.82 2.73
C VAL A 6 2.57 11.39 3.61
N ASP A 7 2.60 11.86 4.87
CA ASP A 7 3.62 11.44 5.83
C ASP A 7 3.55 9.93 6.07
N GLU A 8 2.35 9.34 6.11
CA GLU A 8 2.16 7.89 6.22
C GLU A 8 2.72 7.12 5.00
N ILE A 9 2.62 7.70 3.79
CA ILE A 9 3.28 7.11 2.61
C ILE A 9 4.79 7.12 2.78
N TYR A 10 5.36 8.25 3.23
CA TYR A 10 6.81 8.37 3.38
C TYR A 10 7.39 7.46 4.47
N LYS A 11 6.66 7.19 5.56
CA LYS A 11 7.10 6.23 6.60
C LYS A 11 7.34 4.83 6.04
N ASN A 12 6.64 4.45 4.98
CA ASN A 12 6.80 3.13 4.35
C ASN A 12 8.05 3.04 3.45
N VAL A 13 8.81 4.13 3.26
CA VAL A 13 10.01 4.14 2.42
C VAL A 13 11.26 4.05 3.30
N PRO A 14 12.14 3.04 3.13
CA PRO A 14 13.42 3.00 3.81
C PRO A 14 14.34 4.13 3.31
N GLY A 15 15.18 4.70 4.17
CA GLY A 15 16.30 5.53 3.70
C GLY A 15 16.74 6.71 4.57
N ASP A 16 16.09 6.99 5.70
CA ASP A 16 16.53 8.02 6.64
C ASP A 16 17.52 7.48 7.71
N GLY A 17 17.81 6.18 7.66
CA GLY A 17 18.63 5.48 8.66
C GLY A 17 17.89 5.14 9.95
N SER A 18 16.59 5.45 10.05
CA SER A 18 15.71 4.99 11.12
C SER A 18 15.25 3.56 10.85
N PRO A 19 15.13 2.70 11.89
CA PRO A 19 14.47 1.40 11.76
C PRO A 19 12.93 1.51 11.76
N ASP A 20 12.35 2.70 12.00
CA ASP A 20 10.90 2.84 12.19
C ASP A 20 10.07 2.41 10.97
N TRP A 21 10.65 2.48 9.77
CA TRP A 21 9.98 2.03 8.54
C TRP A 21 9.65 0.53 8.59
N GLU A 22 10.42 -0.28 9.33
CA GLU A 22 10.19 -1.73 9.50
C GLU A 22 8.85 -2.02 10.20
N HIS A 23 8.32 -1.07 10.97
CA HIS A 23 7.02 -1.18 11.64
C HIS A 23 5.83 -0.77 10.76
N THR A 24 6.07 -0.39 9.51
CA THR A 24 5.00 -0.06 8.55
C THR A 24 4.51 -1.29 7.78
N PHE A 25 3.46 -1.12 6.97
CA PHE A 25 2.97 -2.22 6.12
C PHE A 25 4.06 -2.74 5.19
N TYR A 26 4.71 -1.84 4.44
CA TYR A 26 5.78 -2.27 3.53
C TYR A 26 7.00 -2.79 4.28
N GLY A 27 7.31 -2.22 5.44
CA GLY A 27 8.38 -2.71 6.32
C GLY A 27 8.18 -4.17 6.73
N HIS A 28 7.02 -4.50 7.29
CA HIS A 28 6.68 -5.87 7.68
C HIS A 28 6.74 -6.83 6.49
N LEU A 29 6.21 -6.38 5.35
CA LEU A 29 6.23 -7.17 4.13
C LEU A 29 7.66 -7.46 3.67
N SER A 30 8.52 -6.45 3.63
CA SER A 30 9.88 -6.54 3.13
C SER A 30 10.81 -7.34 4.05
N GLU A 31 10.71 -7.14 5.36
CA GLU A 31 11.65 -7.72 6.32
C GLU A 31 11.20 -9.08 6.84
N TYR A 32 9.89 -9.28 7.01
CA TYR A 32 9.34 -10.48 7.64
C TYR A 32 8.53 -11.34 6.68
N GLY A 33 8.27 -10.86 5.47
CA GLY A 33 7.42 -11.57 4.51
C GLY A 33 5.97 -11.69 4.98
N GLU A 34 5.52 -10.78 5.83
CA GLU A 34 4.21 -10.84 6.46
C GLU A 34 3.26 -9.82 5.81
N TRP A 35 2.08 -10.30 5.42
CA TRP A 35 0.97 -9.41 5.06
C TRP A 35 0.21 -9.00 6.33
N ASP A 36 0.69 -7.96 7.01
CA ASP A 36 0.03 -7.43 8.21
C ASP A 36 -1.25 -6.69 7.80
N ILE A 37 -2.40 -7.31 8.09
CA ILE A 37 -3.74 -6.81 7.69
C ILE A 37 -4.05 -5.45 8.33
N GLU A 38 -3.68 -5.24 9.59
CA GLU A 38 -3.96 -3.98 10.29
C GLU A 38 -3.17 -2.83 9.66
N LYS A 39 -1.87 -3.05 9.43
CA LYS A 39 -0.99 -2.06 8.78
C LYS A 39 -1.40 -1.82 7.34
N PHE A 40 -1.84 -2.85 6.63
CA PHE A 40 -2.40 -2.71 5.29
C PHE A 40 -3.57 -1.73 5.28
N TRP A 41 -4.53 -1.87 6.20
CA TRP A 41 -5.70 -0.98 6.22
C TRP A 41 -5.36 0.47 6.56
N ILE A 42 -4.38 0.69 7.42
CA ILE A 42 -3.84 2.03 7.74
C ILE A 42 -3.22 2.64 6.47
N PHE A 43 -2.35 1.90 5.79
CA PHE A 43 -1.68 2.36 4.59
C PHE A 43 -2.65 2.58 3.42
N HIS A 44 -3.59 1.66 3.21
CA HIS A 44 -4.64 1.78 2.21
C HIS A 44 -5.51 3.03 2.46
N LYS A 45 -5.90 3.30 3.71
CA LYS A 45 -6.62 4.54 4.06
C LYS A 45 -5.82 5.79 3.68
N ALA A 46 -4.52 5.81 3.97
CA ALA A 46 -3.65 6.93 3.60
C ALA A 46 -3.59 7.12 2.07
N LEU A 47 -3.51 6.05 1.28
CA LEU A 47 -3.56 6.12 -0.19
C LEU A 47 -4.87 6.77 -0.70
N ILE A 48 -6.01 6.37 -0.14
CA ILE A 48 -7.32 6.94 -0.49
C ILE A 48 -7.37 8.43 -0.11
N GLU A 49 -6.87 8.80 1.09
CA GLU A 49 -6.79 10.19 1.53
C GLU A 49 -5.87 11.04 0.65
N VAL A 50 -4.73 10.51 0.19
CA VAL A 50 -3.89 11.17 -0.81
C VAL A 50 -4.65 11.37 -2.12
N GLY A 51 -5.36 10.35 -2.60
CA GLY A 51 -6.18 10.46 -3.81
C GLY A 51 -7.25 11.55 -3.69
N MET A 52 -7.87 11.72 -2.51
CA MET A 52 -8.86 12.78 -2.29
C MET A 52 -8.21 14.16 -2.41
N LEU A 53 -7.03 14.35 -1.82
CA LEU A 53 -6.29 15.60 -1.94
C LEU A 53 -5.91 15.91 -3.39
N VAL A 54 -5.54 14.89 -4.17
CA VAL A 54 -5.24 15.04 -5.60
C VAL A 54 -6.47 15.45 -6.38
N LYS A 55 -7.61 14.80 -6.11
CA LYS A 55 -8.91 15.15 -6.70
C LYS A 55 -9.32 16.59 -6.38
N GLU A 56 -8.97 17.10 -5.20
CA GLU A 56 -9.20 18.48 -4.77
C GLU A 56 -8.19 19.51 -5.34
N GLY A 57 -7.22 19.05 -6.15
CA GLY A 57 -6.28 19.91 -6.88
C GLY A 57 -4.86 19.92 -6.31
N THR A 58 -4.54 19.05 -5.35
CA THR A 58 -3.15 18.88 -4.89
C THR A 58 -2.34 18.14 -5.96
N SER A 59 -1.20 18.68 -6.38
CA SER A 59 -0.31 17.97 -7.30
C SER A 59 0.49 16.87 -6.59
N VAL A 60 0.60 15.69 -7.20
CA VAL A 60 1.58 14.67 -6.81
C VAL A 60 2.96 15.12 -7.25
N ASP A 61 3.82 15.46 -6.28
CA ASP A 61 5.21 15.80 -6.60
C ASP A 61 6.06 14.57 -6.93
N ARG A 62 7.29 14.80 -7.40
CA ARG A 62 8.21 13.73 -7.79
C ARG A 62 8.56 12.78 -6.64
N ASN A 63 8.69 13.28 -5.41
CA ASN A 63 9.10 12.48 -4.27
C ASN A 63 7.95 11.56 -3.84
N LEU A 64 6.71 12.07 -3.84
CA LEU A 64 5.53 11.28 -3.55
C LEU A 64 5.30 10.22 -4.63
N ALA A 65 5.43 10.59 -5.91
CA ALA A 65 5.34 9.63 -7.01
C ALA A 65 6.40 8.53 -6.89
N TYR A 66 7.64 8.89 -6.56
CA TYR A 66 8.72 7.92 -6.33
C TYR A 66 8.38 6.98 -5.17
N ALA A 67 7.93 7.51 -4.02
CA ALA A 67 7.55 6.71 -2.86
C ALA A 67 6.44 5.70 -3.19
N LEU A 68 5.37 6.17 -3.84
CA LEU A 68 4.24 5.32 -4.25
C LEU A 68 4.68 4.20 -5.18
N LEU A 69 5.47 4.52 -6.22
CA LEU A 69 5.94 3.54 -7.19
C LEU A 69 6.97 2.57 -6.60
N TYR A 70 7.82 3.04 -5.69
CA TYR A 70 8.78 2.19 -4.98
C TYR A 70 8.06 1.13 -4.14
N ILE A 71 7.10 1.56 -3.31
CA ILE A 71 6.30 0.66 -2.48
C ILE A 71 5.48 -0.28 -3.36
N GLN A 72 4.84 0.23 -4.42
CA GLN A 72 4.08 -0.59 -5.36
C GLN A 72 4.94 -1.69 -5.97
N HIS A 73 6.14 -1.33 -6.45
CA HIS A 73 7.05 -2.32 -7.03
C HIS A 73 7.43 -3.40 -6.02
N GLY A 74 7.82 -3.01 -4.81
CA GLY A 74 8.19 -3.96 -3.76
C GLY A 74 7.05 -4.91 -3.39
N VAL A 75 5.84 -4.38 -3.18
CA VAL A 75 4.65 -5.19 -2.86
C VAL A 75 4.34 -6.18 -4.00
N LEU A 76 4.35 -5.74 -5.25
CA LEU A 76 4.07 -6.60 -6.41
C LEU A 76 5.12 -7.69 -6.61
N VAL A 77 6.39 -7.45 -6.27
CA VAL A 77 7.45 -8.47 -6.30
C VAL A 77 7.16 -9.57 -5.29
N HIS A 78 6.71 -9.22 -4.06
CA HIS A 78 6.36 -10.21 -3.05
C HIS A 78 5.13 -11.03 -3.47
N ILE A 79 4.06 -10.36 -3.95
CA ILE A 79 2.87 -11.05 -4.47
C ILE A 79 3.24 -12.00 -5.62
N SER A 80 4.03 -11.52 -6.59
CA SER A 80 4.47 -12.35 -7.73
C SER A 80 5.30 -13.56 -7.27
N SER A 81 6.14 -13.38 -6.24
CA SER A 81 6.95 -14.45 -5.66
C SER A 81 6.09 -15.50 -4.95
N HIS A 82 5.03 -15.07 -4.25
CA HIS A 82 4.06 -15.97 -3.63
C HIS A 82 3.37 -16.87 -4.67
N PHE A 83 3.01 -16.36 -5.85
CA PHE A 83 2.39 -17.20 -6.90
C PHE A 83 3.40 -17.96 -7.79
N ASN A 84 4.70 -17.71 -7.65
CA ASN A 84 5.72 -18.39 -8.44
C ASN A 84 6.07 -19.77 -7.85
N SER A 85 5.81 -20.85 -8.61
CA SER A 85 6.09 -22.23 -8.20
C SER A 85 7.59 -22.55 -8.02
N ARG A 86 8.49 -21.70 -8.53
CA ARG A 86 9.95 -21.84 -8.35
C ARG A 86 10.47 -21.18 -7.08
N VAL A 87 9.64 -20.41 -6.39
CA VAL A 87 9.98 -19.74 -5.14
C VAL A 87 9.38 -20.53 -3.99
N SER A 88 10.21 -20.94 -3.03
CA SER A 88 9.78 -21.72 -1.87
C SER A 88 9.09 -20.86 -0.79
N TRP A 89 9.36 -19.56 -0.76
CA TRP A 89 8.72 -18.63 0.16
C TRP A 89 7.30 -18.28 -0.29
N LYS A 90 6.38 -18.20 0.67
CA LYS A 90 4.96 -17.86 0.51
C LYS A 90 4.50 -17.08 1.74
N PHE A 91 3.58 -16.15 1.56
CA PHE A 91 2.71 -15.71 2.66
C PHE A 91 2.01 -16.92 3.28
N GLU A 92 2.15 -17.09 4.60
CA GLU A 92 1.52 -18.18 5.35
C GLU A 92 0.25 -17.72 6.09
N SER A 93 0.11 -16.41 6.33
CA SER A 93 -0.96 -15.81 7.12
C SER A 93 -2.22 -15.46 6.33
N ILE A 94 -2.20 -15.62 5.00
CA ILE A 94 -3.25 -15.20 4.08
C ILE A 94 -3.40 -16.24 2.97
N ASP A 95 -4.63 -16.52 2.56
CA ASP A 95 -4.86 -17.45 1.46
C ASP A 95 -4.75 -16.77 0.08
N ASP A 96 -4.68 -17.60 -0.96
CA ASP A 96 -4.51 -17.17 -2.35
C ASP A 96 -5.65 -16.28 -2.88
N GLU A 97 -6.89 -16.46 -2.39
CA GLU A 97 -8.05 -15.70 -2.83
C GLU A 97 -8.02 -14.32 -2.17
N GLU A 98 -7.88 -14.30 -0.84
CA GLU A 98 -7.78 -13.10 -0.04
C GLU A 98 -6.58 -12.23 -0.47
N LEU A 99 -5.43 -12.83 -0.76
CA LEU A 99 -4.26 -12.11 -1.28
C LEU A 99 -4.53 -11.44 -2.63
N ARG A 100 -5.33 -12.06 -3.50
CA ARG A 100 -5.69 -11.44 -4.79
C ARG A 100 -6.61 -10.24 -4.59
N ASP A 101 -7.57 -10.33 -3.69
CA ASP A 101 -8.49 -9.22 -3.37
C ASP A 101 -7.72 -8.05 -2.78
N TYR A 102 -6.81 -8.31 -1.85
CA TYR A 102 -5.91 -7.31 -1.30
C TYR A 102 -4.99 -6.69 -2.36
N ALA A 103 -4.45 -7.51 -3.27
CA ALA A 103 -3.57 -7.05 -4.34
C ALA A 103 -4.29 -6.17 -5.37
N GLU A 104 -5.51 -6.53 -5.78
CA GLU A 104 -6.33 -5.70 -6.66
C GLU A 104 -6.59 -4.34 -6.01
N ARG A 105 -7.05 -4.37 -4.76
CA ARG A 105 -7.35 -3.15 -4.01
C ARG A 105 -6.13 -2.25 -3.87
N PHE A 106 -5.00 -2.83 -3.49
CA PHE A 106 -3.74 -2.09 -3.35
C PHE A 106 -3.36 -1.38 -4.65
N GLN A 107 -3.41 -2.09 -5.78
CA GLN A 107 -3.05 -1.54 -7.09
C GLN A 107 -3.99 -0.39 -7.48
N LEU A 108 -5.29 -0.55 -7.27
CA LEU A 108 -6.28 0.50 -7.56
C LEU A 108 -6.13 1.70 -6.63
N ALA A 109 -5.79 1.50 -5.35
CA ALA A 109 -5.53 2.56 -4.41
C ALA A 109 -4.26 3.37 -4.78
N ILE A 110 -3.20 2.72 -5.27
CA ILE A 110 -2.01 3.42 -5.79
C ILE A 110 -2.37 4.28 -7.02
N LEU A 111 -3.14 3.72 -7.96
CA LEU A 111 -3.60 4.47 -9.13
C LEU A 111 -4.47 5.66 -8.73
N GLY A 112 -5.39 5.47 -7.77
CA GLY A 112 -6.23 6.53 -7.21
C GLY A 112 -5.42 7.60 -6.48
N ALA A 113 -4.40 7.21 -5.71
CA ALA A 113 -3.50 8.15 -5.03
C ALA A 113 -2.73 9.04 -6.02
N ILE A 114 -2.38 8.52 -7.21
CA ILE A 114 -1.66 9.28 -8.23
C ILE A 114 -2.59 10.16 -9.06
N SER A 115 -3.76 9.64 -9.44
CA SER A 115 -4.66 10.27 -10.41
C SER A 115 -5.77 11.12 -9.79
N GLY A 116 -6.14 10.85 -8.55
CA GLY A 116 -7.38 11.35 -7.93
C GLY A 116 -8.64 10.56 -8.30
N ASP A 117 -8.53 9.57 -9.19
CA ASP A 117 -9.64 8.69 -9.59
C ASP A 117 -9.77 7.52 -8.60
N ILE A 118 -10.44 7.79 -7.49
CA ILE A 118 -10.65 6.83 -6.41
C ILE A 118 -11.81 5.89 -6.74
N VAL A 119 -11.56 4.59 -6.66
CA VAL A 119 -12.59 3.56 -6.80
C VAL A 119 -13.49 3.56 -5.55
N PRO A 120 -14.83 3.59 -5.68
CA PRO A 120 -15.73 3.56 -4.53
C PRO A 120 -15.58 2.27 -3.71
N GLU A 121 -15.62 2.38 -2.38
CA GLU A 121 -15.49 1.24 -1.45
C GLU A 121 -16.51 0.12 -1.70
N SER A 122 -17.71 0.46 -2.20
CA SER A 122 -18.75 -0.51 -2.55
C SER A 122 -18.42 -1.39 -3.77
N SER A 123 -17.28 -1.14 -4.44
CA SER A 123 -16.84 -1.91 -5.60
C SER A 123 -15.95 -3.10 -5.21
N PHE A 124 -15.60 -3.21 -3.93
CA PHE A 124 -14.69 -4.24 -3.41
C PHE A 124 -15.43 -5.22 -2.49
N ASP A 125 -15.04 -6.49 -2.55
CA ASP A 125 -15.56 -7.54 -1.68
C ASP A 125 -15.04 -7.40 -0.24
N LEU A 126 -13.74 -7.10 -0.10
CA LEU A 126 -13.18 -6.62 1.16
C LEU A 126 -13.56 -5.15 1.33
N ILE A 127 -13.86 -4.68 2.54
CA ILE A 127 -14.12 -3.25 2.83
C ILE A 127 -13.09 -2.78 3.85
N ASN A 128 -12.52 -1.58 3.67
CA ASN A 128 -11.59 -1.04 4.65
C ASN A 128 -12.37 -0.66 5.92
N PRO A 129 -12.14 -1.31 7.08
CA PRO A 129 -12.91 -1.02 8.30
C PRO A 129 -12.63 0.37 8.88
N LEU A 130 -11.58 1.05 8.40
CA LEU A 130 -11.17 2.38 8.87
C LEU A 130 -11.80 3.52 8.05
N ILE A 131 -12.46 3.22 6.93
CA ILE A 131 -13.15 4.20 6.09
C ILE A 131 -14.64 4.15 6.45
N LYS A 132 -15.23 5.31 6.77
CA LYS A 132 -16.63 5.46 7.17
C LYS A 132 -17.44 6.13 6.07
#